data_AF-A0A3S4H9M1-F1
#
_entry.id   AF-A0A3S4H9M1-F1
#
_cell.length_a   1.000
_cell.length_b   1.000
_cell.length_c   1.000
_cell.angle_alpha   90.00
_cell.angle_beta   90.00
_cell.angle_gamma   90.00
#
_symmetry.space_group_name_H-M   'P 1'
#
loop_
_entity.id
_entity.type
_entity.pdbx_description
1 polymer ?
#
loop_
_entity_poly.entity_id
_entity_poly.type
_entity_poly.pdbx_seq_one_letter_code
_entity_poly.pdbx_strand_id
1 'polypeptide(L)'
;MAEFRRRMIQLQETIEGWLEQTGIRVESTEVPLVELLLGAGAFRIAGIRIHYQERLVTFTPSFLYGQGVTGCVDITLYAQGERRSLGRLFMRSCDAPDWTYMPSVSPGSRRVAFCEPVFFELLDSLLPQ
;
A
#
# COMPACT_ATOMS: atom_id res chain seq x y z
N MET A 1 -12.85 8.18 6.71
CA MET A 1 -12.98 6.71 6.72
C MET A 1 -13.56 6.14 5.41
N ALA A 2 -14.84 6.39 5.08
CA ALA A 2 -15.50 5.82 3.89
C ALA A 2 -14.72 6.09 2.59
N GLU A 3 -14.19 7.29 2.46
CA GLU A 3 -13.38 7.70 1.31
C GLU A 3 -12.07 6.91 1.21
N PHE A 4 -11.37 6.69 2.31
CA PHE A 4 -10.17 5.85 2.31
C PHE A 4 -10.46 4.39 1.96
N ARG A 5 -11.59 3.83 2.43
CA ARG A 5 -12.05 2.48 2.05
C ARG A 5 -12.30 2.39 0.54
N ARG A 6 -13.01 3.37 -0.04
CA ARG A 6 -13.23 3.46 -1.49
C ARG A 6 -11.91 3.51 -2.26
N ARG A 7 -10.96 4.31 -1.77
CA ARG A 7 -9.65 4.48 -2.41
C ARG A 7 -8.76 3.25 -2.30
N MET A 8 -8.88 2.46 -1.23
CA MET A 8 -8.22 1.14 -1.12
C MET A 8 -8.77 0.14 -2.13
N ILE A 9 -10.09 0.14 -2.37
CA ILE A 9 -10.72 -0.69 -3.41
C ILE A 9 -10.21 -0.29 -4.80
N GLN A 10 -10.26 1.00 -5.12
CA GLN A 10 -9.74 1.52 -6.39
C GLN A 10 -8.24 1.22 -6.59
N LEU A 11 -7.45 1.30 -5.51
CA LEU A 11 -6.03 0.95 -5.55
C LEU A 11 -5.83 -0.53 -5.88
N GLN A 12 -6.65 -1.42 -5.29
CA GLN A 12 -6.61 -2.85 -5.60
C GLN A 12 -6.99 -3.10 -7.07
N GLU A 13 -8.09 -2.55 -7.55
CA GLU A 13 -8.54 -2.67 -8.95
C GLU A 13 -7.46 -2.16 -9.92
N THR A 14 -6.79 -1.05 -9.58
CA THR A 14 -5.69 -0.50 -10.37
C THR A 14 -4.50 -1.46 -10.43
N ILE A 15 -4.10 -2.01 -9.29
CA ILE A 15 -3.00 -3.00 -9.19
C ILE A 15 -3.35 -4.29 -9.94
N GLU A 16 -4.59 -4.77 -9.82
CA GLU A 16 -5.08 -5.92 -10.57
C GLU A 16 -5.03 -5.67 -12.08
N GLY A 17 -5.41 -4.48 -12.53
CA GLY A 17 -5.28 -4.06 -13.92
C GLY A 17 -3.82 -4.06 -14.42
N TRP A 18 -2.88 -3.55 -13.62
CA TRP A 18 -1.44 -3.61 -13.96
C TRP A 18 -0.91 -5.05 -14.00
N LEU A 19 -1.49 -5.97 -13.22
CA LEU A 19 -1.03 -7.36 -13.11
C LEU A 19 -1.78 -8.35 -14.00
N GLU A 20 -2.84 -7.95 -14.72
CA GLU A 20 -3.77 -8.82 -15.44
C GLU A 20 -3.09 -9.86 -16.35
N GLN A 21 -1.95 -9.49 -16.96
CA GLN A 21 -1.22 -10.35 -17.91
C GLN A 21 0.00 -11.06 -17.31
N THR A 22 0.28 -10.86 -16.03
CA THR A 22 1.48 -11.38 -15.37
C THR A 22 1.26 -12.75 -14.72
N GLY A 23 0.00 -13.14 -14.50
CA GLY A 23 -0.36 -14.33 -13.72
C GLY A 23 -0.11 -14.20 -12.21
N ILE A 24 0.33 -13.03 -11.73
CA ILE A 24 0.54 -12.74 -10.31
C ILE A 24 -0.82 -12.55 -9.63
N ARG A 25 -1.03 -13.24 -8.51
CA ARG A 25 -2.30 -13.19 -7.78
C ARG A 25 -2.31 -12.05 -6.78
N VAL A 26 -3.42 -11.31 -6.79
CA VAL A 26 -3.76 -10.29 -5.78
C VAL A 26 -4.85 -10.85 -4.87
N GLU A 27 -4.71 -10.62 -3.56
CA GLU A 27 -5.68 -11.01 -2.55
C GLU A 27 -5.96 -9.85 -1.58
N SER A 28 -7.21 -9.77 -1.09
CA SER A 28 -7.57 -8.82 -0.04
C SER A 28 -7.40 -9.44 1.34
N THR A 29 -7.05 -8.62 2.34
CA THR A 29 -6.98 -9.05 3.75
C THR A 29 -7.61 -8.01 4.66
N GLU A 30 -8.41 -8.45 5.63
CA GLU A 30 -9.09 -7.53 6.55
C GLU A 30 -8.16 -7.07 7.67
N VAL A 31 -7.75 -5.80 7.65
CA VAL A 31 -6.83 -5.20 8.62
C VAL A 31 -7.61 -4.35 9.63
N PRO A 32 -7.45 -4.58 10.96
CA PRO A 32 -7.99 -3.69 11.96
C PRO A 32 -7.18 -2.39 11.97
N LEU A 33 -7.86 -1.27 11.75
CA LEU A 33 -7.28 0.06 11.81
C LEU A 33 -7.87 0.81 13.00
N VAL A 34 -7.00 1.39 13.83
CA VAL A 34 -7.40 2.24 14.94
C VAL A 34 -7.40 3.68 14.46
N GLU A 35 -8.54 4.37 14.57
CA GLU A 35 -8.59 5.80 14.25
C GLU A 35 -7.99 6.61 15.40
N LEU A 36 -6.85 7.25 15.15
CA LEU A 36 -6.13 8.03 16.16
C LEU A 36 -6.92 9.26 16.66
N LEU A 37 -7.84 9.80 15.86
CA LEU A 37 -8.56 11.04 16.19
C LEU A 37 -9.87 10.85 16.94
N LEU A 38 -10.59 9.75 16.71
CA LEU A 38 -11.95 9.57 17.26
C LEU A 38 -11.99 8.69 18.52
N GLY A 39 -10.89 8.02 18.87
CA GLY A 39 -10.83 7.16 20.07
C GLY A 39 -11.87 6.03 20.11
N ALA A 40 -12.60 5.81 19.01
CA ALA A 40 -13.79 4.98 18.96
C ALA A 40 -13.58 3.84 17.97
N GLY A 41 -13.34 2.63 18.50
CA GLY A 41 -13.41 1.36 17.78
C GLY A 41 -12.30 1.10 16.74
N ALA A 42 -11.76 -0.12 16.74
CA ALA A 42 -11.02 -0.61 15.59
C ALA A 42 -12.01 -0.94 14.47
N PHE A 43 -11.82 -0.35 13.30
CA PHE A 43 -12.63 -0.64 12.11
C PHE A 43 -11.79 -1.40 11.10
N ARG A 44 -12.42 -2.22 10.25
CA ARG A 44 -11.68 -3.09 9.34
C ARG A 44 -11.63 -2.52 7.93
N ILE A 45 -10.43 -2.47 7.38
CA ILE A 45 -10.15 -2.05 6.00
C ILE A 45 -9.41 -3.18 5.29
N ALA A 46 -9.79 -3.44 4.04
CA ALA A 46 -9.03 -4.33 3.18
C ALA A 46 -7.63 -3.76 2.91
N GLY A 47 -6.60 -4.51 3.30
CA GLY A 47 -5.26 -4.43 2.74
C GLY A 47 -5.13 -5.31 1.51
N ILE A 48 -4.03 -5.15 0.78
CA ILE A 48 -3.75 -5.85 -0.48
C ILE A 48 -2.54 -6.75 -0.28
N ARG A 49 -2.58 -7.96 -0.82
CA ARG A 49 -1.51 -8.95 -0.77
C ARG A 49 -1.19 -9.40 -2.20
N ILE A 50 0.08 -9.34 -2.57
CA ILE A 50 0.57 -9.75 -3.89
C ILE A 50 1.54 -10.90 -3.67
N HIS A 51 1.19 -12.06 -4.22
CA HIS A 51 1.93 -13.30 -4.01
C HIS A 51 2.76 -13.65 -5.25
N TYR A 52 4.05 -13.94 -5.02
CA TYR A 52 4.93 -14.48 -6.04
C TYR A 52 5.84 -15.55 -5.41
N GLN A 53 5.63 -16.82 -5.78
CA GLN A 53 6.31 -17.97 -5.16
C GLN A 53 6.16 -17.94 -3.62
N GLU A 54 7.26 -18.05 -2.87
CA GLU A 54 7.28 -17.97 -1.40
C GLU A 54 7.39 -16.53 -0.86
N ARG A 55 7.22 -15.53 -1.73
CA ARG A 55 7.34 -14.11 -1.40
C ARG A 55 6.00 -13.41 -1.46
N LEU A 56 5.86 -12.40 -0.61
CA LEU A 56 4.63 -11.66 -0.43
C LEU A 56 4.94 -10.18 -0.25
N VAL A 57 4.31 -9.34 -1.05
CA VAL A 57 4.22 -7.90 -0.78
C VAL A 57 2.83 -7.60 -0.21
N THR A 58 2.79 -6.87 0.90
CA THR A 58 1.53 -6.42 1.51
C THR A 58 1.42 -4.90 1.49
N PHE A 59 0.26 -4.39 1.13
CA PHE A 59 -0.17 -3.01 1.32
C PHE A 59 -1.13 -2.98 2.50
N THR A 60 -0.63 -2.59 3.68
CA THR A 60 -1.36 -2.66 4.95
C THR A 60 -1.79 -1.26 5.38
N PRO A 61 -3.10 -0.96 5.47
CA PRO A 61 -3.58 0.29 6.06
C PRO A 61 -2.98 0.51 7.46
N SER A 62 -2.36 1.67 7.70
CA SER A 62 -1.58 1.91 8.93
C SER A 62 -2.15 3.00 9.84
N PHE A 63 -2.60 4.13 9.29
CA PHE A 63 -3.36 5.15 10.04
C PHE A 63 -4.23 6.03 9.14
N LEU A 64 -5.20 6.72 9.74
CA LEU A 64 -5.98 7.80 9.15
C LEU A 64 -5.64 9.14 9.78
N TYR A 65 -5.82 10.22 9.02
CA TYR A 65 -5.83 11.60 9.51
C TYR A 65 -4.63 11.99 10.40
N GLY A 66 -3.43 11.58 9.99
CA GLY A 66 -2.18 11.93 10.66
C GLY A 66 -1.25 12.68 9.71
N GLN A 67 -0.39 13.55 10.25
CA GLN A 67 0.72 14.16 9.51
C GLN A 67 0.33 14.85 8.17
N GLY A 68 -0.87 15.46 8.12
CA GLY A 68 -1.36 16.17 6.94
C GLY A 68 -1.82 15.27 5.78
N VAL A 69 -2.06 13.97 6.02
CA VAL A 69 -2.62 13.03 5.03
C VAL A 69 -3.94 12.44 5.52
N THR A 70 -4.81 12.07 4.58
CA THR A 70 -6.09 11.43 4.88
C THR A 70 -5.90 9.99 5.34
N GLY A 71 -4.95 9.26 4.73
CA GLY A 71 -4.65 7.88 5.09
C GLY A 71 -3.27 7.44 4.64
N CYS A 72 -2.73 6.44 5.33
CA CYS A 72 -1.43 5.85 5.06
C CYS A 72 -1.53 4.33 4.95
N VAL A 73 -0.71 3.77 4.06
CA VAL A 73 -0.60 2.34 3.80
C VAL A 73 0.88 1.96 3.82
N ASP A 74 1.27 1.08 4.72
CA ASP A 74 2.62 0.52 4.77
C ASP A 74 2.79 -0.55 3.70
N ILE A 75 3.91 -0.52 2.99
CA ILE A 75 4.26 -1.53 1.99
C ILE A 75 5.42 -2.36 2.53
N THR A 76 5.19 -3.66 2.67
CA THR A 76 6.13 -4.59 3.32
C THR A 76 6.35 -5.81 2.44
N LEU A 77 7.61 -6.20 2.27
CA LEU A 77 8.02 -7.48 1.71
C LEU A 77 8.19 -8.52 2.82
N TYR A 78 7.65 -9.71 2.58
CA TYR A 78 7.92 -10.93 3.32
C TYR A 78 8.60 -11.91 2.37
N ALA A 79 9.83 -12.30 2.69
CA ALA A 79 10.63 -13.22 1.90
C ALA A 79 11.59 -13.98 2.82
N GLN A 80 11.71 -15.31 2.65
CA GLN A 80 12.68 -16.14 3.39
C GLN A 80 12.60 -15.99 4.92
N GLY A 81 11.39 -15.78 5.45
CA GLY A 81 11.17 -15.56 6.89
C GLY A 81 11.51 -14.16 7.40
N GLU A 82 11.99 -13.27 6.54
CA GLU A 82 12.28 -11.88 6.89
C GLU A 82 11.16 -10.92 6.46
N ARG A 83 11.02 -9.84 7.23
CA ARG A 83 10.13 -8.72 6.95
C ARG A 83 10.96 -7.47 6.63
N ARG A 84 10.73 -6.86 5.46
CA ARG A 84 11.40 -5.63 5.03
C ARG A 84 10.38 -4.56 4.65
N SER A 85 10.54 -3.34 5.18
CA SER A 85 9.74 -2.19 4.73
C SER A 85 10.21 -1.74 3.36
N LEU A 86 9.29 -1.65 2.39
CA LEU A 86 9.56 -1.11 1.06
C LEU A 86 9.26 0.38 1.01
N GLY A 87 8.21 0.83 1.71
CA GLY A 87 7.83 2.23 1.75
C GLY A 87 6.42 2.45 2.27
N ARG A 88 5.87 3.62 1.97
CA ARG A 88 4.51 4.01 2.36
C ARG A 88 3.77 4.69 1.22
N LEU A 89 2.49 4.39 1.07
CA LEU A 89 1.57 5.21 0.30
C LEU A 89 0.84 6.18 1.19
N PHE A 90 0.61 7.37 0.65
CA PHE A 90 -0.13 8.45 1.31
C PHE A 90 -1.27 8.91 0.42
N MET A 91 -2.48 8.85 0.97
CA MET A 91 -3.66 9.48 0.40
C MET A 91 -3.73 10.93 0.86
N ARG A 92 -3.72 11.89 -0.08
CA ARG A 92 -3.92 13.31 0.23
C ARG A 92 -5.41 13.68 0.15
N SER A 93 -5.81 14.71 0.89
CA SER A 93 -7.09 15.37 0.72
C SER A 93 -6.97 16.44 -0.38
N CYS A 94 -7.97 16.49 -1.27
CA CYS A 94 -8.15 17.44 -2.39
C CYS A 94 -7.34 17.16 -3.67
N ASP A 95 -8.06 17.20 -4.81
CA ASP A 95 -7.79 17.37 -6.26
C ASP A 95 -6.39 17.13 -6.90
N ALA A 96 -5.38 16.72 -6.16
CA ALA A 96 -4.10 16.25 -6.69
C ALA A 96 -4.18 14.73 -6.97
N PRO A 97 -3.43 14.20 -7.95
CA PRO A 97 -3.61 12.84 -8.44
C PRO A 97 -3.32 11.79 -7.36
N ASP A 98 -3.78 10.58 -7.71
CA ASP A 98 -3.71 9.33 -6.95
C ASP A 98 -2.44 9.16 -6.12
N TRP A 99 -2.62 8.52 -4.96
CA TRP A 99 -1.63 8.02 -4.00
C TRP A 99 -0.17 8.46 -4.21
N THR A 100 0.46 9.07 -3.20
CA THR A 100 1.91 9.34 -3.28
C THR A 100 2.72 8.27 -2.57
N TYR A 101 3.80 7.80 -3.19
CA TYR A 101 4.71 6.80 -2.64
C TYR A 101 5.98 7.43 -2.05
N MET A 102 6.42 6.89 -0.92
CA MET A 102 7.66 7.23 -0.25
C MET A 102 8.46 5.95 0.02
N PRO A 103 9.58 5.73 -0.69
CA PRO A 103 10.47 4.59 -0.45
C PRO A 103 11.08 4.60 0.95
N SER A 104 11.34 3.42 1.52
CA SER A 104 12.05 3.28 2.81
C SER A 104 13.58 3.41 2.70
N VAL A 105 14.13 3.33 1.49
CA VAL A 105 15.55 2.99 1.28
C VAL A 105 16.47 4.21 1.19
N SER A 106 15.99 5.46 1.28
CA SER A 106 16.91 6.61 1.29
C SER A 106 16.47 7.78 2.18
N PRO A 107 17.35 8.24 3.11
CA PRO A 107 17.12 9.51 3.78
C PRO A 107 17.10 10.64 2.73
N GLY A 108 16.01 11.41 2.70
CA GLY A 108 15.79 12.45 1.69
C GLY A 108 14.98 12.02 0.47
N SER A 109 14.49 10.77 0.40
CA SER A 109 13.56 10.34 -0.66
C SER A 109 12.36 11.28 -0.75
N ARG A 110 12.16 11.88 -1.92
CA ARG A 110 11.01 12.70 -2.22
C ARG A 110 9.80 11.81 -2.45
N ARG A 111 8.62 12.23 -1.99
CA ARG A 111 7.36 11.58 -2.36
C ARG A 111 7.14 11.71 -3.86
N VAL A 112 6.85 10.60 -4.52
CA VAL A 112 6.53 10.54 -5.95
C VAL A 112 5.05 10.16 -6.12
N ALA A 113 4.48 10.43 -7.30
CA ALA A 113 3.18 9.88 -7.65
C ALA A 113 3.29 8.36 -7.76
N PHE A 114 2.32 7.63 -7.22
CA PHE A 114 2.26 6.19 -7.39
C PHE A 114 1.57 5.89 -8.72
N CYS A 115 2.34 5.34 -9.64
CA CYS A 115 1.92 4.95 -10.97
C CYS A 115 2.54 3.60 -11.33
N GLU A 116 2.13 3.04 -12.45
CA GLU A 116 2.52 1.70 -12.90
C GLU A 116 4.06 1.48 -12.91
N PRO A 117 4.91 2.38 -13.46
CA PRO A 117 6.35 2.18 -13.40
C PRO A 117 6.90 2.10 -11.97
N VAL A 118 6.45 2.98 -11.08
CA VAL A 118 6.85 3.00 -9.65
C VAL A 118 6.39 1.73 -8.94
N PHE A 119 5.22 1.20 -9.31
CA PHE A 119 4.72 -0.05 -8.80
C PHE A 119 5.58 -1.24 -9.24
N PHE A 120 5.99 -1.32 -10.51
CA PHE A 120 6.86 -2.41 -10.97
C PHE A 120 8.28 -2.34 -10.40
N GLU A 121 8.87 -1.15 -10.26
CA GLU A 121 10.14 -0.97 -9.52
C GLU A 121 10.04 -1.49 -8.07
N LEU A 122 8.87 -1.32 -7.44
CA LEU A 122 8.61 -1.89 -6.13
C LEU A 122 8.49 -3.41 -6.19
N LEU A 123 7.79 -3.96 -7.18
CA LEU A 123 7.63 -5.40 -7.35
C LEU A 123 8.92 -6.12 -7.75
N ASP A 124 9.94 -5.45 -8.26
CA ASP A 124 11.26 -6.05 -8.46
C ASP A 124 11.81 -6.66 -7.15
N SER A 125 11.39 -6.14 -6.00
CA SER A 125 11.71 -6.74 -4.69
C SER A 125 11.13 -8.14 -4.46
N LEU A 126 10.10 -8.55 -5.22
CA LEU A 126 9.58 -9.92 -5.25
C LEU A 126 10.47 -10.87 -6.05
N LEU A 127 11.31 -10.39 -6.96
CA LEU A 127 12.12 -11.26 -7.79
C LEU A 127 13.29 -11.86 -6.98
N PRO A 128 13.65 -13.14 -7.18
CA PRO A 128 14.89 -13.70 -6.65
C PRO A 128 16.09 -12.84 -7.06
N GLN A 129 16.98 -12.56 -6.10
CA GLN A 129 18.28 -11.94 -6.37
C GLN A 129 19.31 -13.01 -6.68
#